data_AF-A0A352RVP4-F1
#
_entry.id   AF-A0A352RVP4-F1
#
_cell.length_a   1.000
_cell.length_b   1.000
_cell.length_c   1.000
_cell.angle_alpha   90.00
_cell.angle_beta   90.00
_cell.angle_gamma   90.00
#
_symmetry.space_group_name_H-M   'P 1'
#
loop_
_entity.id
_entity.type
_entity.pdbx_description
1 polymer ?
#
loop_
_entity_poly.entity_id
_entity_poly.type
_entity_poly.pdbx_seq_one_letter_code
_entity_poly.pdbx_strand_id
1 'polypeptide(L)'
;AVDLHVELADVSIWHPWHGPLCQPYRFRYRDDREYRLHSAATGLLYRQLLDREVLDWLSCYPSLWAPLLYVLAGQYEHAGVLGELVVQADRASVAQELGGDPTRAMAAPKHALQRK
;
A
#
# COMPACT_ATOMS: atom_id res chain seq x y z
N ALA A 1 -7.42 -12.31 -0.95
CA ALA A 1 -8.67 -11.53 -0.83
C ALA A 1 -8.93 -10.63 -2.05
N VAL A 2 -7.92 -10.03 -2.69
CA VAL A 2 -8.12 -9.31 -3.95
C VAL A 2 -7.08 -9.69 -5.00
N ASP A 3 -5.79 -9.65 -4.65
CA ASP A 3 -4.70 -9.98 -5.58
C ASP A 3 -4.21 -11.42 -5.46
N LEU A 4 -4.33 -11.97 -4.25
CA LEU A 4 -3.86 -13.30 -3.90
C LEU A 4 -5.03 -14.18 -3.46
N HIS A 5 -5.02 -15.41 -3.96
CA HIS A 5 -5.79 -16.52 -3.42
C HIS A 5 -4.84 -17.41 -2.62
N VAL A 6 -5.15 -17.63 -1.35
CA VAL A 6 -4.30 -18.40 -0.43
C VAL A 6 -5.11 -19.55 0.15
N GLU A 7 -4.58 -20.75 0.04
CA GLU A 7 -5.16 -21.97 0.62
C GLU A 7 -4.18 -22.56 1.62
N LEU A 8 -4.70 -22.90 2.79
CA LEU A 8 -3.94 -23.50 3.87
C LEU A 8 -3.85 -25.03 3.69
N ALA A 9 -3.01 -25.68 4.51
CA ALA A 9 -2.81 -27.12 4.47
C ALA A 9 -4.10 -27.95 4.66
N ASP A 10 -5.08 -27.41 5.40
CA ASP A 10 -6.41 -27.99 5.62
C ASP A 10 -7.42 -27.66 4.51
N VAL A 11 -6.95 -27.07 3.39
CA VAL A 11 -7.75 -26.66 2.22
C VAL A 11 -8.66 -25.45 2.51
N SER A 12 -8.64 -24.89 3.71
CA SER A 12 -9.37 -23.66 4.00
C SER A 12 -8.75 -22.45 3.30
N ILE A 13 -9.60 -21.48 2.95
CA ILE A 13 -9.15 -20.22 2.34
C ILE A 13 -8.70 -19.26 3.44
N TRP A 14 -7.50 -18.74 3.29
CA TRP A 14 -7.01 -17.69 4.17
C TRP A 14 -7.32 -16.30 3.60
N HIS A 15 -7.71 -15.40 4.50
CA HIS A 15 -7.88 -14.00 4.21
C HIS A 15 -6.91 -13.17 5.04
N PRO A 16 -6.43 -12.01 4.54
CA PRO A 16 -5.49 -11.17 5.27
C PRO A 16 -5.99 -10.74 6.66
N TRP A 17 -7.30 -10.57 6.84
CA TRP A 17 -7.89 -10.24 8.13
C TRP A 17 -8.01 -11.43 9.11
N HIS A 18 -7.54 -12.62 8.76
CA HIS A 18 -7.45 -13.77 9.68
C HIS A 18 -6.15 -13.78 10.50
N GLY A 19 -5.27 -12.79 10.31
CA GLY A 19 -3.99 -12.73 11.01
C GLY A 19 -2.87 -13.46 10.26
N PRO A 20 -1.66 -13.54 10.83
CA PRO A 20 -0.50 -14.12 10.15
C PRO A 20 -0.71 -15.58 9.75
N LEU A 21 -0.05 -16.00 8.67
CA LEU A 21 -0.07 -17.38 8.19
C LEU A 21 0.76 -18.27 9.15
N CYS A 22 0.08 -19.06 9.98
CA CYS A 22 0.72 -19.91 11.00
C CYS A 22 0.87 -21.39 10.59
N GLN A 23 0.46 -21.75 9.38
CA GLN A 23 0.53 -23.12 8.86
C GLN A 23 1.00 -23.13 7.40
N PRO A 24 1.50 -24.27 6.88
CA PRO A 24 1.87 -24.38 5.48
C PRO A 24 0.71 -23.98 4.56
N TYR A 25 1.02 -23.27 3.49
CA TYR A 25 0.03 -22.71 2.57
C TYR A 25 0.55 -22.73 1.13
N ARG A 26 -0.39 -22.65 0.18
CA ARG A 26 -0.12 -22.37 -1.23
C ARG A 26 -0.84 -21.09 -1.60
N PHE A 27 -0.27 -20.35 -2.55
CA PHE A 27 -0.92 -19.15 -3.06
C PHE A 27 -0.83 -19.08 -4.58
N ARG A 28 -1.75 -18.32 -5.17
CA ARG A 28 -1.71 -17.93 -6.58
C ARG A 28 -2.14 -16.49 -6.75
N TYR A 29 -1.58 -15.83 -7.75
CA TYR A 29 -2.07 -14.53 -8.18
C TYR A 29 -3.42 -14.66 -8.88
N ARG A 30 -4.24 -13.64 -8.71
CA ARG A 30 -5.48 -13.46 -9.46
C ARG A 30 -5.20 -12.67 -10.74
N ASP A 31 -5.60 -13.23 -11.87
CA ASP A 31 -5.45 -12.61 -13.18
C ASP A 31 -6.44 -11.45 -13.38
N ASP A 32 -7.57 -11.48 -12.67
CA ASP A 32 -8.64 -10.48 -12.67
C ASP A 32 -8.42 -9.36 -11.63
N ARG A 33 -7.17 -9.11 -11.23
CA ARG A 33 -6.86 -8.11 -10.20
C ARG A 33 -7.26 -6.69 -10.65
N GLU A 34 -8.16 -6.08 -9.90
CA GLU A 34 -8.45 -4.66 -10.02
C GLU A 34 -7.43 -3.86 -9.21
N TYR A 35 -6.49 -3.22 -9.91
CA TYR A 35 -5.40 -2.45 -9.28
C TYR A 35 -5.90 -1.38 -8.29
N ARG A 36 -7.07 -0.77 -8.53
CA ARG A 36 -7.67 0.20 -7.60
C ARG A 36 -8.23 -0.45 -6.34
N LEU A 37 -8.74 -1.68 -6.45
CA LEU A 37 -9.31 -2.42 -5.33
C LEU A 37 -8.23 -2.92 -4.38
N HIS A 38 -7.02 -3.21 -4.90
CA HIS A 38 -5.83 -3.51 -4.09
C HIS A 38 -5.58 -2.42 -3.04
N SER A 39 -5.47 -1.15 -3.47
CA SER A 39 -5.21 -0.03 -2.57
C SER A 39 -6.29 0.12 -1.48
N ALA A 40 -7.56 -0.05 -1.84
CA ALA A 40 -8.67 0.02 -0.88
C ALA A 40 -8.65 -1.15 0.12
N ALA A 41 -8.30 -2.36 -0.34
CA ALA A 41 -8.30 -3.55 0.50
C ALA A 41 -7.17 -3.57 1.53
N THR A 42 -6.09 -2.80 1.33
CA THR A 42 -5.08 -2.54 2.36
C THR A 42 -5.71 -2.01 3.65
N GLY A 43 -6.82 -1.27 3.54
CA GLY A 43 -7.63 -0.80 4.67
C GLY A 43 -8.06 -1.90 5.66
N LEU A 44 -8.28 -3.12 5.17
CA LEU A 44 -8.70 -4.26 5.99
C LEU A 44 -7.60 -4.74 6.94
N LEU A 45 -6.35 -4.34 6.70
CA LEU A 45 -5.19 -4.78 7.47
C LEU A 45 -4.73 -3.77 8.52
N TYR A 46 -5.19 -2.51 8.44
CA TYR A 46 -4.67 -1.47 9.34
C TYR A 46 -4.86 -1.81 10.81
N ARG A 47 -5.97 -2.41 11.21
CA ARG A 47 -6.18 -2.75 12.63
C ARG A 47 -5.34 -3.94 13.12
N GLN A 48 -4.76 -4.72 12.21
CA GLN A 48 -3.82 -5.78 12.56
C GLN A 48 -2.39 -5.28 12.72
N LEU A 49 -2.03 -4.21 12.00
CA LEU A 49 -0.69 -3.62 12.04
C LEU A 49 -0.60 -2.43 13.00
N LEU A 50 -1.66 -1.63 13.06
CA LEU A 50 -1.82 -0.47 13.94
C LEU A 50 -2.76 -0.86 15.07
N ASP A 51 -2.15 -1.26 16.18
CA ASP A 51 -2.88 -1.57 17.40
C ASP A 51 -3.49 -0.31 18.03
N ARG A 52 -4.23 -0.49 19.14
CA ARG A 52 -4.96 0.62 19.76
C ARG A 52 -3.99 1.69 20.27
N GLU A 53 -2.90 1.27 20.88
CA GLU A 53 -1.94 2.17 21.54
C GLU A 53 -1.22 3.05 20.51
N VAL A 54 -0.87 2.46 19.36
CA VAL A 54 -0.29 3.21 18.23
C VAL A 54 -1.28 4.22 17.66
N LEU A 55 -2.55 3.84 17.45
CA LEU A 55 -3.56 4.76 16.93
C LEU A 55 -3.87 5.89 17.92
N ASP A 56 -3.98 5.58 19.22
CA ASP A 56 -4.16 6.56 20.27
C ASP A 56 -2.98 7.56 20.28
N TRP A 57 -1.74 7.06 20.22
CA TRP A 57 -0.54 7.88 20.17
C TRP A 57 -0.47 8.78 18.93
N LEU A 58 -0.74 8.23 17.74
CA LEU A 58 -0.75 8.99 16.48
C LEU A 58 -1.83 10.09 16.47
N SER A 59 -2.99 9.81 17.08
CA SER A 59 -4.10 10.76 17.15
C SER A 59 -3.78 12.00 18.00
N CYS A 60 -2.79 11.92 18.89
CA CYS A 60 -2.30 13.05 19.68
C CYS A 60 -1.55 14.11 18.84
N TYR A 61 -1.31 13.88 17.54
CA TYR A 61 -0.69 14.83 16.62
C TYR A 61 -1.67 15.27 15.52
N PRO A 62 -2.61 16.20 15.78
CA PRO A 62 -3.69 16.53 14.86
C PRO A 62 -3.24 16.97 13.46
N SER A 63 -2.11 17.67 13.37
CA SER A 63 -1.54 18.14 12.11
C SER A 63 -1.01 17.01 11.21
N LEU A 64 -0.65 15.86 11.79
CA LEU A 64 -0.18 14.67 11.07
C LEU A 64 -1.28 13.63 10.93
N TRP A 65 -2.23 13.60 11.87
CA TRP A 65 -3.32 12.63 11.92
C TRP A 65 -4.17 12.65 10.65
N ALA A 66 -4.68 13.82 10.25
CA ALA A 66 -5.52 13.92 9.04
C ALA A 66 -4.75 13.54 7.76
N PRO A 67 -3.55 14.08 7.49
CA PRO A 67 -2.70 13.63 6.39
C PRO A 67 -2.42 12.12 6.38
N LEU A 68 -2.14 11.52 7.54
CA LEU A 68 -1.90 10.09 7.66
C LEU A 68 -3.13 9.27 7.24
N LEU A 69 -4.33 9.65 7.71
CA LEU A 69 -5.56 8.96 7.31
C LEU A 69 -5.80 9.03 5.80
N TYR A 70 -5.50 10.15 5.14
CA TYR A 70 -5.61 10.27 3.70
C TYR A 70 -4.58 9.40 2.96
N VAL A 71 -3.35 9.30 3.45
CA VAL A 71 -2.35 8.35 2.92
C VAL A 71 -2.86 6.91 3.02
N LEU A 72 -3.36 6.52 4.20
CA LEU A 72 -3.92 5.19 4.43
C LEU A 72 -5.17 4.93 3.57
N ALA A 73 -5.95 5.95 3.25
CA ALA A 73 -7.08 5.82 2.32
C ALA A 73 -6.66 5.82 0.84
N GLY A 74 -5.36 5.95 0.53
CA GLY A 74 -4.86 6.07 -0.85
C GLY A 74 -5.19 7.41 -1.52
N GLN A 75 -5.64 8.41 -0.76
CA GLN A 75 -6.03 9.75 -1.22
C GLN A 75 -4.85 10.73 -1.06
N TYR A 76 -3.72 10.43 -1.70
CA TYR A 76 -2.46 11.17 -1.51
C TYR A 76 -2.58 12.66 -1.83
N GLU A 77 -3.48 13.05 -2.74
CA GLU A 77 -3.78 14.43 -3.09
C GLU A 77 -4.36 15.24 -1.92
N HIS A 78 -5.01 14.57 -0.96
CA HIS A 78 -5.54 15.18 0.26
C HIS A 78 -4.55 15.11 1.44
N ALA A 79 -3.44 14.39 1.30
CA ALA A 79 -2.47 14.16 2.37
C ALA A 79 -1.35 15.22 2.47
N GLY A 80 -1.39 16.27 1.64
CA GLY A 80 -0.38 17.35 1.65
C GLY A 80 1.05 16.81 1.51
N VAL A 81 1.98 17.35 2.32
CA VAL A 81 3.40 16.98 2.26
C VAL A 81 3.64 15.49 2.50
N LEU A 82 2.86 14.83 3.37
CA LEU A 82 2.99 13.38 3.55
C LEU A 82 2.62 12.61 2.28
N GLY A 83 1.57 13.03 1.58
CA GLY A 83 1.20 12.45 0.28
C GLY A 83 2.30 12.62 -0.76
N GLU A 84 2.91 13.81 -0.82
CA GLU A 84 4.03 14.09 -1.72
C GLU A 84 5.24 13.19 -1.42
N LEU A 85 5.61 13.05 -0.14
CA LEU A 85 6.71 12.20 0.29
C LEU A 85 6.48 10.73 -0.07
N VAL A 86 5.26 10.22 0.14
CA VAL A 86 4.90 8.85 -0.22
C VAL A 86 4.98 8.62 -1.73
N VAL A 87 4.44 9.56 -2.53
CA VAL A 87 4.51 9.48 -4.00
C VAL A 87 5.95 9.55 -4.51
N GLN A 88 6.79 10.39 -3.90
CA GLN A 88 8.21 10.47 -4.25
C GLN A 88 8.96 9.19 -3.90
N ALA A 89 8.71 8.61 -2.72
CA ALA A 89 9.30 7.36 -2.29
C ALA A 89 8.92 6.19 -3.22
N ASP A 90 7.64 6.08 -3.59
CA ASP A 90 7.14 5.08 -4.53
C ASP A 90 7.88 5.16 -5.88
N ARG A 91 8.00 6.37 -6.44
CA ARG A 91 8.73 6.61 -7.69
C ARG A 91 10.21 6.24 -7.59
N ALA A 92 10.86 6.59 -6.49
CA ALA A 92 12.26 6.25 -6.26
C ALA A 92 12.47 4.73 -6.19
N SER A 93 11.56 4.01 -5.52
CA SER A 93 11.57 2.55 -5.44
C SER A 93 11.44 1.89 -6.81
N VAL A 94 10.46 2.33 -7.62
CA VAL A 94 10.26 1.81 -8.99
C VAL A 94 11.47 2.09 -9.88
N ALA A 95 12.05 3.28 -9.78
CA ALA A 95 13.23 3.64 -10.55
C ALA A 95 14.44 2.78 -10.21
N GLN A 96 14.69 2.54 -8.92
CA GLN A 96 15.78 1.69 -8.46
C GLN A 96 15.60 0.22 -8.89
N GLU A 97 14.37 -0.30 -8.84
CA GLU A 97 14.07 -1.69 -9.23
C GLU A 97 14.19 -1.91 -10.75
N LEU A 98 13.94 -0.88 -11.56
CA LEU A 98 14.15 -0.90 -13.01
C LEU A 98 15.61 -0.61 -13.43
N GLY A 99 16.55 -0.51 -12.48
CA GLY A 99 17.97 -0.22 -12.74
C GLY A 99 18.26 1.23 -13.12
N GLY A 100 17.32 2.14 -12.86
CA GLY A 100 17.45 3.58 -13.10
C GLY A 100 18.05 4.33 -11.91
N ASP A 101 18.67 5.47 -12.19
CA ASP A 101 19.19 6.38 -11.17
C ASP A 101 18.00 7.07 -10.44
N PRO A 102 17.81 6.88 -9.12
CA PRO A 102 16.69 7.46 -8.38
C PRO A 102 16.67 8.99 -8.44
N THR A 103 17.83 9.63 -8.59
CA THR A 103 17.91 11.10 -8.73
C THR A 103 17.33 11.60 -10.06
N ARG A 104 17.38 10.80 -11.13
CA ARG A 104 16.76 11.14 -12.42
C ARG A 104 15.25 10.90 -12.44
N ALA A 105 14.75 9.91 -11.71
CA ALA A 105 13.32 9.62 -11.65
C ALA A 105 12.54 10.66 -10.85
N MET A 106 13.15 11.21 -9.80
CA MET A 106 12.58 12.34 -9.04
C MET A 106 12.57 13.65 -9.84
N ALA A 107 13.43 13.79 -10.85
CA ALA A 107 13.54 14.98 -11.72
C ALA A 107 12.66 14.92 -12.98
N ALA A 108 11.98 13.80 -13.26
CA ALA A 108 11.20 13.64 -14.48
C ALA A 108 9.89 14.46 -14.44
N PRO A 109 9.63 15.35 -15.42
CA PRO A 109 8.47 16.24 -15.40
C PRO A 109 7.16 15.46 -15.60
N LYS A 110 6.10 15.85 -14.87
CA LYS A 110 4.78 15.20 -14.80
C LYS A 110 3.97 15.19 -16.13
N HIS A 111 4.51 15.69 -17.24
CA HIS A 111 3.79 15.87 -18.52
C HIS A 111 4.54 15.35 -19.76
N ALA A 112 5.36 14.31 -19.65
CA ALA A 112 5.83 13.61 -20.84
C ALA A 112 4.75 12.61 -21.29
N LEU A 113 3.87 13.05 -22.19
CA LEU A 113 2.98 12.20 -22.97
C LEU A 113 3.79 11.04 -23.59
N GLN A 114 3.53 9.81 -23.16
CA GLN A 114 4.02 8.62 -23.83
C GLN A 114 3.45 8.59 -25.25
N ARG A 115 4.33 8.76 -26.25
CA ARG A 115 3.99 8.43 -27.65
C ARG A 115 4.24 6.94 -27.85
N LYS A 116 3.24 6.28 -28.45
CA LYS A 116 3.16 4.86 -28.84
C LYS A 116 4.42 4.31 -29.48
#